data_AF-A0A847I104-F1
#
_entry.id   AF-A0A847I104-F1
#
_cell.length_a   1.000
_cell.length_b   1.000
_cell.length_c   1.000
_cell.angle_alpha   90.00
_cell.angle_beta   90.00
_cell.angle_gamma   90.00
#
_symmetry.space_group_name_H-M   'P 1'
#
loop_
_entity.id
_entity.type
_entity.pdbx_description
1 polymer ?
#
loop_
_entity_poly.entity_id
_entity_poly.type
_entity_poly.pdbx_seq_one_letter_code
_entity_poly.pdbx_strand_id
1 'polypeptide(L)'
;MNLTPSQQQAIDHRGCNLLLSASAGSGKTEVLARRVLALIADPQHPCPVDRLLVVTFTRAAAAELRVRIGRMLRDAAAKTSDAHMRDHLRRQQILVDSADIGTIDAWCARIVRAHAAEIGVDPAFVMLSEEDAWLLRRQVLDELFTWIYSAADPLAQAARDWLKRTTRPDDKFLRRHVEKLNQFRENLVEVDAWLARERDLHAAGPDELRARACATLTAALAEECAFQHQQLTALLAGPARELSTVLQPYHESLADWNARLTQKPQEAALLAVLDEIDAFKLRKPRGLPPDAAALCGDIQTRWLKRRLQACWARDEAVRLLDTAPAAAALVSTLLDLEQRFHTRLSEIKRSQATYEFGDVLRMALDLLAPPAAT
;
A
#
# COMPACT_ATOMS: atom_id res chain seq x y z
N MET A 1 -0.26 -40.99 -3.69
CA MET A 1 -1.30 -39.98 -3.43
C MET A 1 -1.98 -39.65 -4.74
N ASN A 2 -3.30 -39.74 -4.80
CA ASN A 2 -4.08 -39.34 -5.97
C ASN A 2 -4.28 -37.83 -5.96
N LEU A 3 -3.99 -37.18 -7.09
CA LEU A 3 -4.25 -35.76 -7.28
C LEU A 3 -5.74 -35.56 -7.58
N THR A 4 -6.31 -34.48 -7.05
CA THR A 4 -7.65 -34.05 -7.47
C THR A 4 -7.63 -33.56 -8.92
N PRO A 5 -8.76 -33.58 -9.64
CA PRO A 5 -8.83 -33.06 -11.01
C PRO A 5 -8.30 -31.62 -11.13
N SER A 6 -8.63 -30.75 -10.18
CA SER A 6 -8.14 -29.36 -10.15
C SER A 6 -6.63 -29.26 -9.94
N GLN A 7 -6.05 -30.12 -9.10
CA GLN A 7 -4.59 -30.16 -8.90
C GLN A 7 -3.88 -30.67 -10.15
N GLN A 8 -4.44 -31.67 -10.82
CA GLN A 8 -3.89 -32.19 -12.09
C GLN A 8 -3.96 -31.11 -13.18
N GLN A 9 -5.09 -30.44 -13.33
CA GLN A 9 -5.25 -29.32 -14.25
C GLN A 9 -4.24 -28.20 -13.97
N ALA A 10 -3.99 -27.89 -12.70
CA ALA A 10 -2.97 -26.91 -12.30
C ALA A 10 -1.54 -27.34 -12.64
N ILE A 11 -1.24 -28.63 -12.63
CA ILE A 11 0.07 -29.18 -13.03
C ILE A 11 0.23 -29.15 -14.54
N ASP A 12 -0.82 -29.49 -15.29
CA ASP A 12 -0.78 -29.66 -16.75
C ASP A 12 -0.95 -28.35 -17.52
N HIS A 13 -1.48 -27.30 -16.90
CA HIS A 13 -1.73 -26.02 -17.55
C HIS A 13 -0.46 -25.39 -18.16
N ARG A 14 -0.53 -24.93 -19.41
CA ARG A 14 0.56 -24.30 -20.19
C ARG A 14 0.02 -23.11 -21.00
N GLY A 15 0.92 -22.27 -21.49
CA GLY A 15 0.62 -21.25 -22.53
C GLY A 15 0.08 -19.91 -22.02
N CYS A 16 -0.29 -19.79 -20.75
CA CYS A 16 -0.66 -18.51 -20.15
C CYS A 16 -0.42 -18.47 -18.63
N ASN A 17 -0.69 -17.31 -18.03
CA ASN A 17 -0.57 -17.08 -16.59
C ASN A 17 -1.68 -17.82 -15.83
N LEU A 18 -1.29 -18.50 -14.76
CA LEU A 18 -2.19 -19.26 -13.90
C LEU A 18 -2.22 -18.70 -12.49
N LEU A 19 -3.41 -18.28 -12.03
CA LEU A 19 -3.66 -17.94 -10.64
C LEU A 19 -4.37 -19.09 -9.93
N LEU A 20 -3.74 -19.63 -8.89
CA LEU A 20 -4.31 -20.72 -8.08
C LEU A 20 -4.81 -20.16 -6.74
N SER A 21 -6.14 -20.06 -6.61
CA SER A 21 -6.77 -19.81 -5.30
C SER A 21 -6.90 -21.12 -4.54
N ALA A 22 -6.42 -21.15 -3.30
CA ALA A 22 -6.33 -22.38 -2.54
C ALA A 22 -6.41 -22.10 -1.03
N SER A 23 -7.17 -22.91 -0.29
CA SER A 23 -7.27 -22.86 1.17
C SER A 23 -6.08 -23.53 1.88
N ALA A 24 -5.86 -23.26 3.16
CA ALA A 24 -4.84 -23.96 3.94
C ALA A 24 -5.02 -25.49 3.85
N GLY A 25 -3.92 -26.24 3.79
CA GLY A 25 -3.96 -27.71 3.69
C GLY A 25 -4.30 -28.29 2.31
N SER A 26 -4.59 -27.48 1.28
CA SER A 26 -4.97 -27.96 -0.06
C SER A 26 -3.83 -28.56 -0.91
N GLY A 27 -2.63 -28.72 -0.34
CA GLY A 27 -1.46 -29.25 -1.05
C GLY A 27 -0.80 -28.30 -2.04
N LYS A 28 -0.92 -26.97 -1.88
CA LYS A 28 -0.30 -25.96 -2.79
C LYS A 28 1.17 -26.25 -3.11
N THR A 29 1.97 -26.51 -2.09
CA THR A 29 3.41 -26.79 -2.23
C THR A 29 3.66 -28.07 -3.02
N GLU A 30 2.81 -29.09 -2.84
CA GLU A 30 2.90 -30.35 -3.60
C GLU A 30 2.54 -30.13 -5.07
N VAL A 31 1.48 -29.35 -5.35
CA VAL A 31 1.10 -28.98 -6.71
C VAL A 31 2.23 -28.20 -7.40
N LEU A 32 2.84 -27.24 -6.71
CA LEU A 32 3.95 -26.46 -7.25
C LEU A 32 5.16 -27.34 -7.57
N ALA A 33 5.57 -28.22 -6.64
CA ALA A 33 6.71 -29.12 -6.86
C ALA A 33 6.46 -30.09 -8.03
N ARG A 34 5.24 -30.64 -8.14
CA ARG A 34 4.86 -31.49 -9.27
C ARG A 34 4.79 -30.74 -10.59
N ARG A 35 4.33 -29.49 -10.58
CA ARG A 35 4.33 -28.62 -11.76
C ARG A 35 5.76 -28.36 -12.24
N VAL A 36 6.70 -28.09 -11.33
CA VAL A 36 8.13 -27.97 -11.67
C VAL A 36 8.65 -29.27 -12.30
N LEU A 37 8.40 -30.43 -11.67
CA LEU A 37 8.79 -31.72 -12.26
C LEU A 37 8.17 -31.92 -13.65
N ALA A 38 6.89 -31.59 -13.85
CA ALA A 38 6.20 -31.75 -15.12
C ALA A 38 6.74 -30.83 -16.22
N LEU A 39 7.27 -29.65 -15.88
CA LEU A 39 7.97 -28.77 -16.83
C LEU A 39 9.34 -29.34 -17.20
N ILE A 40 10.06 -29.89 -16.22
CA ILE A 40 11.39 -30.49 -16.44
C ILE A 40 11.31 -31.77 -17.26
N ALA A 41 10.30 -32.60 -16.99
CA ALA A 41 10.11 -33.92 -17.60
C ALA A 41 9.23 -33.90 -18.86
N ASP A 42 8.90 -32.71 -19.39
CA ASP A 42 8.12 -32.59 -20.63
C ASP A 42 8.92 -33.20 -21.80
N PRO A 43 8.39 -34.23 -22.49
CA PRO A 43 9.11 -34.91 -23.56
C PRO A 43 9.18 -34.09 -24.85
N GLN A 44 8.30 -33.11 -25.03
CA GLN A 44 8.24 -32.26 -26.23
C GLN A 44 9.02 -30.96 -26.02
N HIS A 45 8.86 -30.34 -24.86
CA HIS A 45 9.44 -29.04 -24.54
C HIS A 45 10.04 -29.01 -23.13
N PRO A 46 11.11 -29.80 -22.86
CA PRO A 46 11.71 -29.87 -21.53
C PRO A 46 12.24 -28.51 -21.11
N CYS A 47 11.89 -28.08 -19.89
CA CYS A 47 12.40 -26.87 -19.27
C CYS A 47 13.45 -27.22 -18.20
N PRO A 48 14.75 -27.00 -18.47
CA PRO A 48 15.80 -27.19 -17.47
C PRO A 48 15.53 -26.40 -16.18
N VAL A 49 15.94 -26.95 -15.03
CA VAL A 49 15.65 -26.38 -13.72
C VAL A 49 16.31 -25.01 -13.49
N ASP A 50 17.44 -24.75 -14.15
CA ASP A 50 18.15 -23.46 -14.16
C ASP A 50 17.45 -22.38 -15.02
N ARG A 51 16.39 -22.74 -15.75
CA ARG A 51 15.49 -21.81 -16.44
C ARG A 51 14.18 -21.56 -15.70
N LEU A 52 14.04 -22.09 -14.48
CA LEU A 52 12.86 -21.91 -13.65
C LEU A 52 13.17 -20.99 -12.47
N LEU A 53 12.42 -19.89 -12.36
CA LEU A 53 12.41 -19.06 -11.17
C LEU A 53 11.26 -19.49 -10.25
N VAL A 54 11.60 -19.95 -9.05
CA VAL A 54 10.65 -20.36 -8.02
C VAL A 54 10.90 -19.57 -6.74
N VAL A 55 10.03 -18.59 -6.47
CA VAL A 55 10.13 -17.72 -5.29
C VAL A 55 9.15 -18.12 -4.19
N THR A 56 9.57 -17.95 -2.94
CA THR A 56 8.74 -18.13 -1.75
C THR A 56 9.07 -17.09 -0.69
N PHE A 57 8.31 -17.07 0.40
CA PHE A 57 8.45 -16.07 1.46
C PHE A 57 9.57 -16.38 2.45
N THR A 58 9.90 -17.65 2.68
CA THR A 58 10.90 -18.05 3.69
C THR A 58 12.00 -18.94 3.12
N ARG A 59 13.22 -18.78 3.64
CA ARG A 59 14.36 -19.63 3.29
C ARG A 59 14.09 -21.11 3.60
N ALA A 60 13.36 -21.38 4.69
CA ALA A 60 12.95 -22.74 5.06
C ALA A 60 12.01 -23.36 4.02
N ALA A 61 11.01 -22.62 3.54
CA ALA A 61 10.11 -23.10 2.49
C ALA A 61 10.88 -23.33 1.17
N ALA A 62 11.85 -22.48 0.85
CA ALA A 62 12.68 -22.65 -0.35
C ALA A 62 13.55 -23.91 -0.25
N ALA A 63 14.16 -24.15 0.92
CA ALA A 63 14.94 -25.36 1.19
C ALA A 63 14.08 -26.62 1.13
N GLU A 64 12.90 -26.61 1.75
CA GLU A 64 11.96 -27.73 1.68
C GLU A 64 11.55 -28.03 0.23
N LEU A 65 11.23 -26.99 -0.55
CA LEU A 65 10.81 -27.13 -1.94
C LEU A 65 11.93 -27.70 -2.81
N ARG A 66 13.17 -27.24 -2.63
CA ARG A 66 14.36 -27.77 -3.31
C ARG A 66 14.57 -29.25 -3.02
N VAL A 67 14.54 -29.65 -1.73
CA VAL A 67 14.67 -31.06 -1.32
C VAL A 67 13.55 -31.92 -1.93
N ARG A 68 12.33 -31.39 -1.95
CA ARG A 68 11.16 -32.07 -2.52
C ARG A 68 11.32 -32.30 -4.03
N ILE A 69 11.68 -31.27 -4.78
CA ILE A 69 11.90 -31.36 -6.23
C ILE A 69 13.06 -32.33 -6.52
N GLY A 70 14.17 -32.24 -5.79
CA GLY A 70 15.30 -33.16 -5.94
C GLY A 70 14.93 -34.63 -5.70
N ARG A 71 14.06 -34.91 -4.71
CA ARG A 71 13.51 -36.25 -4.49
C ARG A 71 12.63 -36.71 -5.64
N MET A 72 11.74 -35.85 -6.13
CA MET A 72 10.84 -36.14 -7.25
C MET A 72 11.60 -36.43 -8.55
N LEU A 73 12.68 -35.68 -8.84
CA LEU A 73 13.55 -35.93 -9.99
C LEU A 73 14.25 -37.29 -9.89
N ARG A 74 14.78 -37.63 -8.70
CA ARG A 74 15.41 -38.93 -8.44
C ARG A 74 14.43 -40.09 -8.65
N ASP A 75 13.22 -39.97 -8.10
CA ASP A 75 12.19 -41.00 -8.21
C ASP A 75 11.71 -41.17 -9.65
N ALA A 76 11.57 -40.06 -10.40
CA ALA A 76 11.20 -40.09 -11.81
C ALA A 76 12.30 -40.74 -12.67
N ALA A 77 13.57 -40.42 -12.40
CA ALA A 77 14.71 -41.04 -13.09
C ALA A 77 14.79 -42.55 -12.83
N ALA A 78 14.44 -43.01 -11.63
CA ALA A 78 14.41 -44.43 -11.30
C ALA A 78 13.26 -45.21 -11.98
N LYS A 79 12.14 -44.54 -12.27
CA LYS A 79 10.93 -45.16 -12.83
C LYS A 79 10.88 -45.15 -14.36
N THR A 80 11.59 -44.24 -15.02
CA THR A 80 11.55 -44.14 -16.49
C THR A 80 12.31 -45.30 -17.16
N SER A 81 11.69 -45.89 -18.18
CA SER A 81 12.32 -46.89 -19.06
C SER A 81 13.17 -46.25 -20.16
N ASP A 82 12.93 -44.97 -20.49
CA ASP A 82 13.68 -44.22 -21.49
C ASP A 82 15.05 -43.78 -20.94
N ALA A 83 16.11 -44.22 -21.59
CA ALA A 83 17.50 -43.92 -21.22
C ALA A 83 17.83 -42.42 -21.36
N HIS A 84 17.34 -41.75 -22.41
CA HIS A 84 17.60 -40.32 -22.63
C HIS A 84 16.90 -39.48 -21.56
N MET A 85 15.64 -39.80 -21.25
CA MET A 85 14.92 -39.13 -20.17
C MET A 85 15.58 -39.38 -18.81
N ARG A 86 16.06 -40.60 -18.55
CA ARG A 86 16.78 -40.93 -17.31
C ARG A 86 18.02 -40.05 -17.12
N ASP A 87 18.83 -39.91 -18.16
CA ASP A 87 20.04 -39.10 -18.12
C ASP A 87 19.73 -37.61 -17.97
N HIS A 88 18.69 -37.11 -18.66
CA HIS A 88 18.20 -35.76 -18.46
C HIS A 88 17.81 -35.52 -16.99
N LEU A 89 16.92 -36.33 -16.43
CA LEU A 89 16.44 -36.17 -15.05
C LEU A 89 17.57 -36.24 -14.01
N ARG A 90 18.57 -37.11 -14.22
CA ARG A 90 19.77 -37.18 -13.36
C ARG A 90 20.60 -35.89 -13.43
N ARG A 91 20.78 -35.31 -14.61
CA ARG A 91 21.45 -33.99 -14.76
C ARG A 91 20.67 -32.90 -14.04
N GLN A 92 19.36 -32.85 -14.23
CA GLN A 92 18.50 -31.86 -13.56
C GLN A 92 18.52 -32.01 -12.04
N GLN A 93 18.63 -33.24 -11.53
CA GLN A 93 18.78 -33.50 -10.10
C GLN A 93 20.07 -32.88 -9.52
N ILE A 94 21.18 -32.87 -10.28
CA ILE A 94 22.43 -32.22 -9.86
C ILE A 94 22.28 -30.69 -9.87
N LEU A 95 21.59 -30.16 -10.87
CA LEU A 95 21.38 -28.71 -11.05
C LEU A 95 20.37 -28.10 -10.07
N VAL A 96 19.55 -28.92 -9.39
CA VAL A 96 18.48 -28.43 -8.50
C VAL A 96 19.03 -27.60 -7.34
N ASP A 97 20.25 -27.90 -6.88
CA ASP A 97 20.86 -27.22 -5.74
C ASP A 97 21.25 -25.78 -6.08
N SER A 98 21.71 -25.54 -7.31
CA SER A 98 22.06 -24.22 -7.84
C SER A 98 20.91 -23.52 -8.57
N ALA A 99 19.74 -24.14 -8.66
CA ALA A 99 18.58 -23.54 -9.30
C ALA A 99 18.00 -22.35 -8.52
N ASP A 100 17.28 -21.48 -9.23
CA ASP A 100 16.63 -20.28 -8.70
C ASP A 100 15.36 -20.62 -7.89
N ILE A 101 15.54 -21.42 -6.83
CA ILE A 101 14.51 -21.82 -5.86
C ILE A 101 14.82 -21.13 -4.54
N GLY A 102 14.25 -19.95 -4.32
CA GLY A 102 14.70 -19.05 -3.27
C GLY A 102 13.63 -18.13 -2.74
N THR A 103 14.07 -17.16 -1.95
CA THR A 103 13.23 -16.04 -1.55
C THR A 103 13.41 -14.89 -2.54
N ILE A 104 12.44 -13.97 -2.56
CA ILE A 104 12.49 -12.81 -3.45
C ILE A 104 13.70 -11.91 -3.14
N ASP A 105 14.06 -11.73 -1.87
CA ASP A 105 15.25 -10.99 -1.43
C ASP A 105 16.54 -11.59 -1.97
N ALA A 106 16.69 -12.91 -1.88
CA ALA A 106 17.87 -13.60 -2.38
C ALA A 106 17.98 -13.48 -3.92
N TRP A 107 16.86 -13.54 -4.62
CA TRP A 107 16.82 -13.38 -6.06
C TRP A 107 17.16 -11.95 -6.50
N CYS A 108 16.56 -10.94 -5.89
CA CYS A 108 16.88 -9.53 -6.16
C CYS A 108 18.36 -9.24 -5.88
N ALA A 109 18.89 -9.70 -4.74
CA ALA A 109 20.30 -9.52 -4.39
C ALA A 109 21.23 -10.14 -5.43
N ARG A 110 20.88 -11.31 -5.98
CA ARG A 110 21.66 -11.97 -7.03
C ARG A 110 21.67 -11.14 -8.32
N ILE A 111 20.54 -10.58 -8.74
CA ILE A 111 20.48 -9.69 -9.92
C ILE A 111 21.36 -8.47 -9.72
N VAL A 112 21.22 -7.79 -8.57
CA VAL A 112 22.02 -6.61 -8.23
C VAL A 112 23.52 -6.95 -8.23
N ARG A 113 23.92 -8.10 -7.69
CA ARG A 113 25.31 -8.56 -7.73
C ARG A 113 25.81 -8.86 -9.13
N ALA A 114 24.98 -9.45 -9.98
CA ALA A 114 25.34 -9.78 -11.37
C ALA A 114 25.58 -8.53 -12.22
N HIS A 115 24.88 -7.44 -11.92
CA HIS A 115 24.96 -6.16 -12.64
C HIS A 115 25.60 -5.04 -11.81
N ALA A 116 26.32 -5.38 -10.74
CA ALA A 116 26.81 -4.42 -9.74
C ALA A 116 27.68 -3.31 -10.38
N ALA A 117 28.48 -3.67 -11.38
CA ALA A 117 29.31 -2.72 -12.12
C ALA A 117 28.50 -1.70 -12.94
N GLU A 118 27.34 -2.09 -13.47
CA GLU A 118 26.47 -1.23 -14.30
C GLU A 118 25.78 -0.15 -13.46
N ILE A 119 25.43 -0.47 -12.21
CA ILE A 119 24.71 0.43 -11.29
C ILE A 119 25.61 1.05 -10.21
N GLY A 120 26.93 0.79 -10.25
CA GLY A 120 27.90 1.39 -9.33
C GLY A 120 27.76 0.92 -7.88
N VAL A 121 27.39 -0.34 -7.67
CA VAL A 121 27.26 -0.98 -6.35
C VAL A 121 28.42 -1.94 -6.13
N ASP A 122 28.92 -2.06 -4.90
CA ASP A 122 29.92 -3.08 -4.56
C ASP A 122 29.25 -4.47 -4.61
N PRO A 123 29.71 -5.43 -5.44
CA PRO A 123 29.13 -6.78 -5.49
C PRO A 123 29.23 -7.55 -4.16
N ALA A 124 30.11 -7.14 -3.25
CA ALA A 124 30.26 -7.71 -1.91
C ALA A 124 29.34 -7.04 -0.87
N PHE A 125 28.34 -6.27 -1.28
CA PHE A 125 27.44 -5.60 -0.36
C PHE A 125 26.75 -6.55 0.63
N VAL A 126 26.51 -6.01 1.83
CA VAL A 126 25.90 -6.72 2.95
C VAL A 126 24.45 -6.28 3.12
N MET A 127 23.56 -7.25 3.34
CA MET A 127 22.17 -6.99 3.71
C MET A 127 22.10 -6.60 5.18
N LEU A 128 21.53 -5.43 5.48
CA LEU A 128 21.25 -5.01 6.84
C LEU A 128 20.16 -5.88 7.46
N SER A 129 20.31 -6.18 8.75
CA SER A 129 19.21 -6.70 9.57
C SER A 129 18.18 -5.60 9.82
N GLU A 130 16.98 -5.98 10.25
CA GLU A 130 15.93 -5.01 10.60
C GLU A 130 16.40 -4.11 11.76
N GLU A 131 17.12 -4.68 12.73
CA GLU A 131 17.68 -3.97 13.87
C GLU A 131 18.79 -2.98 13.47
N ASP A 132 19.74 -3.41 12.63
CA ASP A 132 20.82 -2.54 12.16
C ASP A 132 20.29 -1.39 11.30
N ALA A 133 19.31 -1.68 10.43
CA ALA A 133 18.62 -0.68 9.64
C ALA A 133 17.87 0.32 10.51
N TRP A 134 17.17 -0.15 11.54
CA TRP A 134 16.48 0.71 12.50
C TRP A 134 17.47 1.63 13.23
N LEU A 135 18.59 1.08 13.70
CA LEU A 135 19.63 1.86 14.38
C LEU A 135 20.24 2.92 13.46
N LEU A 136 20.52 2.56 12.21
CA LEU A 136 21.04 3.48 11.21
C LEU A 136 20.05 4.62 10.92
N ARG A 137 18.76 4.31 10.70
CA ARG A 137 17.72 5.33 10.52
C ARG A 137 17.66 6.27 11.73
N ARG A 138 17.74 5.72 12.94
CA ARG A 138 17.72 6.50 14.18
C ARG A 138 18.90 7.47 14.27
N GLN A 139 20.10 6.99 13.95
CA GLN A 139 21.30 7.82 13.90
C GLN A 139 21.15 8.97 12.90
N VAL A 140 20.71 8.68 11.68
CA VAL A 140 20.52 9.70 10.63
C VAL A 140 19.45 10.71 11.02
N LEU A 141 18.41 10.28 11.73
CA LEU A 141 17.39 11.18 12.23
C LEU A 141 17.96 12.11 13.31
N ASP A 142 18.79 11.59 14.21
CA ASP A 142 19.46 12.41 15.22
C ASP A 142 20.43 13.42 14.58
N GLU A 143 21.15 13.03 13.52
CA GLU A 143 21.97 13.92 12.69
C GLU A 143 21.12 15.03 12.05
N LEU A 144 19.97 14.68 11.46
CA LEU A 144 19.03 15.63 10.85
C LEU A 144 18.55 16.68 11.87
N PHE A 145 18.14 16.25 13.05
CA PHE A 145 17.63 17.18 14.07
C PHE A 145 18.74 18.05 14.66
N THR A 146 19.94 17.49 14.85
CA THR A 146 21.12 18.29 15.22
C THR A 146 21.38 19.40 14.19
N TRP A 147 21.24 19.07 12.91
CA TRP A 147 21.33 20.06 11.83
C TRP A 147 20.18 21.08 11.88
N ILE A 148 18.92 20.66 12.08
CA ILE A 148 17.77 21.59 12.21
C ILE A 148 18.01 22.64 13.31
N TYR A 149 18.58 22.24 14.44
CA TYR A 149 18.79 23.16 15.57
C TYR A 149 19.91 24.17 15.34
N SER A 150 20.94 23.81 14.58
CA SER A 150 22.19 24.58 14.47
C SER A 150 22.39 25.30 13.14
N ALA A 151 21.83 24.79 12.05
CA ALA A 151 22.12 25.29 10.72
C ALA A 151 21.49 26.67 10.43
N ALA A 152 22.23 27.50 9.71
CA ALA A 152 21.75 28.73 9.09
C ALA A 152 21.18 28.43 7.69
N ASP A 153 20.22 27.52 7.63
CA ASP A 153 19.58 27.05 6.38
C ASP A 153 18.08 27.38 6.40
N PRO A 154 17.46 27.82 5.27
CA PRO A 154 16.04 28.15 5.22
C PRO A 154 15.10 26.99 5.60
N LEU A 155 15.41 25.76 5.22
CA LEU A 155 14.63 24.57 5.57
C LEU A 155 14.76 24.26 7.08
N ALA A 156 15.97 24.37 7.63
CA ALA A 156 16.18 24.25 9.07
C ALA A 156 15.41 25.34 9.85
N GLN A 157 15.36 26.56 9.31
CA GLN A 157 14.55 27.64 9.89
C GLN A 157 13.05 27.34 9.84
N ALA A 158 12.52 26.89 8.70
CA ALA A 158 11.12 26.50 8.55
C ALA A 158 10.74 25.36 9.52
N ALA A 159 11.60 24.37 9.70
CA ALA A 159 11.42 23.30 10.67
C ALA A 159 11.39 23.82 12.11
N ARG A 160 12.30 24.73 12.48
CA ARG A 160 12.29 25.37 13.81
C ARG A 160 11.02 26.19 14.05
N ASP A 161 10.53 26.89 13.03
CA ASP A 161 9.30 27.67 13.13
C ASP A 161 8.05 26.77 13.25
N TRP A 162 8.06 25.59 12.62
CA TRP A 162 7.07 24.55 12.91
C TRP A 162 7.11 24.14 14.38
N LEU A 163 8.28 23.80 14.93
CA LEU A 163 8.40 23.32 16.32
C LEU A 163 7.90 24.34 17.36
N LYS A 164 7.94 25.64 17.06
CA LYS A 164 7.43 26.71 17.94
C LYS A 164 5.91 26.83 17.96
N ARG A 165 5.17 26.13 17.08
CA ARG A 165 3.70 26.22 16.99
C ARG A 165 2.99 25.55 18.17
N THR A 166 3.67 24.68 18.92
CA THR A 166 3.09 24.00 20.08
C THR A 166 3.44 24.71 21.38
N THR A 167 2.53 24.69 22.35
CA THR A 167 2.73 25.29 23.69
C THR A 167 3.86 24.65 24.48
N ARG A 168 4.20 23.39 24.16
CA ARG A 168 5.40 22.70 24.61
C ARG A 168 6.12 22.18 23.37
N PRO A 169 7.15 22.88 22.88
CA PRO A 169 7.94 22.43 21.75
C PRO A 169 8.58 21.08 22.08
N ASP A 170 8.17 20.03 21.38
CA ASP A 170 8.91 18.79 21.28
C ASP A 170 9.09 18.44 19.81
N ASP A 171 10.18 17.74 19.51
CA ASP A 171 10.49 17.30 18.16
C ASP A 171 9.91 15.93 17.82
N LYS A 172 9.24 15.28 18.78
CA LYS A 172 8.72 13.91 18.62
C LYS A 172 7.72 13.83 17.48
N PHE A 173 6.86 14.85 17.35
CA PHE A 173 5.90 14.90 16.26
C PHE A 173 6.60 14.92 14.91
N LEU A 174 7.55 15.84 14.69
CA LEU A 174 8.22 16.00 13.40
C LEU A 174 9.11 14.78 13.08
N ARG A 175 9.86 14.28 14.08
CA ARG A 175 10.66 13.04 13.99
C ARG A 175 9.82 11.87 13.47
N ARG A 176 8.67 11.63 14.11
CA ARG A 176 7.76 10.55 13.74
C ARG A 176 7.24 10.71 12.32
N HIS A 177 6.96 11.92 11.85
CA HIS A 177 6.43 12.13 10.51
C HIS A 177 7.51 11.99 9.42
N VAL A 178 8.75 12.41 9.70
CA VAL A 178 9.89 12.14 8.80
C VAL A 178 10.11 10.64 8.66
N GLU A 179 10.17 9.90 9.77
CA GLU A 179 10.31 8.43 9.76
C GLU A 179 9.16 7.74 9.01
N LYS A 180 7.90 8.14 9.29
CA LYS A 180 6.74 7.57 8.62
C LYS A 180 6.72 7.83 7.13
N LEU A 181 7.07 9.04 6.71
CA LEU A 181 7.11 9.39 5.29
C LEU A 181 8.23 8.61 4.58
N ASN A 182 9.38 8.45 5.24
CA ASN A 182 10.46 7.63 4.71
C ASN A 182 10.09 6.14 4.63
N GLN A 183 9.40 5.59 5.63
CA GLN A 183 8.86 4.22 5.55
C GLN A 183 7.80 4.09 4.45
N PHE A 184 6.95 5.10 4.26
CA PHE A 184 5.97 5.10 3.20
C PHE A 184 6.63 5.12 1.81
N ARG A 185 7.72 5.88 1.65
CA ARG A 185 8.55 5.95 0.44
C ARG A 185 8.98 4.56 -0.04
N GLU A 186 9.35 3.66 0.87
CA GLU A 186 9.80 2.29 0.55
C GLU A 186 8.70 1.43 -0.10
N ASN A 187 7.42 1.83 0.01
CA ASN A 187 6.29 1.11 -0.57
C ASN A 187 5.86 1.69 -1.93
N LEU A 188 6.51 2.74 -2.43
CA LEU A 188 6.15 3.39 -3.70
C LEU A 188 6.95 2.77 -4.86
N VAL A 189 6.24 2.48 -5.96
CA VAL A 189 6.86 2.00 -7.21
C VAL A 189 7.49 3.13 -8.00
N GLU A 190 6.95 4.35 -7.95
CA GLU A 190 7.49 5.52 -8.66
C GLU A 190 7.71 6.66 -7.66
N VAL A 191 8.71 6.48 -6.79
CA VAL A 191 9.01 7.38 -5.67
C VAL A 191 9.18 8.83 -6.12
N ASP A 192 10.07 9.06 -7.10
CA ASP A 192 10.42 10.43 -7.50
C ASP A 192 9.27 11.13 -8.20
N ALA A 193 8.50 10.40 -9.03
CA ALA A 193 7.29 10.93 -9.67
C ALA A 193 6.22 11.29 -8.64
N TRP A 194 6.02 10.44 -7.63
CA TRP A 194 5.07 10.71 -6.54
C TRP A 194 5.51 11.93 -5.73
N LEU A 195 6.77 12.01 -5.30
CA LEU A 195 7.30 13.15 -4.54
C LEU A 195 7.25 14.46 -5.33
N ALA A 196 7.56 14.42 -6.63
CA ALA A 196 7.45 15.60 -7.50
C ALA A 196 6.01 16.10 -7.58
N ARG A 197 5.07 15.18 -7.82
CA ARG A 197 3.63 15.50 -7.83
C ARG A 197 3.17 16.10 -6.50
N GLU A 198 3.53 15.52 -5.37
CA GLU A 198 3.14 16.06 -4.06
C GLU A 198 3.74 17.44 -3.80
N ARG A 199 4.99 17.69 -4.21
CA ARG A 199 5.59 19.03 -4.12
C ARG A 199 4.83 20.04 -4.98
N ASP A 200 4.52 19.71 -6.22
CA ASP A 200 3.73 20.57 -7.10
C ASP A 200 2.33 20.84 -6.54
N LEU A 201 1.73 19.83 -5.90
CA LEU A 201 0.43 19.98 -5.26
C LEU A 201 0.47 20.97 -4.08
N HIS A 202 1.56 21.00 -3.33
CA HIS A 202 1.69 21.88 -2.16
C HIS A 202 2.36 23.24 -2.45
N ALA A 203 2.95 23.41 -3.64
CA ALA A 203 3.53 24.68 -4.10
C ALA A 203 2.51 25.66 -4.74
N ALA A 204 1.25 25.24 -4.90
CA ALA A 204 0.20 26.07 -5.49
C ALA A 204 -0.12 27.34 -4.69
N GLY A 205 -0.73 28.34 -5.34
CA GLY A 205 -1.12 29.59 -4.69
C GLY A 205 -2.19 29.39 -3.59
N PRO A 206 -2.32 30.32 -2.61
CA PRO A 206 -3.25 30.17 -1.50
C PRO A 206 -4.71 29.89 -1.92
N ASP A 207 -5.19 30.58 -2.95
CA ASP A 207 -6.56 30.42 -3.46
C ASP A 207 -6.77 29.03 -4.07
N GLU A 208 -5.78 28.51 -4.78
CA GLU A 208 -5.83 27.17 -5.37
C GLU A 208 -5.77 26.08 -4.30
N LEU A 209 -4.92 26.25 -3.28
CA LEU A 209 -4.85 25.35 -2.12
C LEU A 209 -6.18 25.32 -1.36
N ARG A 210 -6.81 26.48 -1.15
CA ARG A 210 -8.15 26.58 -0.55
C ARG A 210 -9.20 25.87 -1.43
N ALA A 211 -9.17 26.11 -2.74
CA ALA A 211 -10.08 25.47 -3.68
C ALA A 211 -9.93 23.94 -3.68
N ARG A 212 -8.70 23.42 -3.60
CA ARG A 212 -8.43 21.99 -3.48
C ARG A 212 -8.95 21.41 -2.16
N ALA A 213 -8.69 22.07 -1.03
CA ALA A 213 -9.24 21.66 0.26
C ALA A 213 -10.78 21.64 0.24
N CYS A 214 -11.40 22.64 -0.38
CA CYS A 214 -12.84 22.67 -0.60
C CYS A 214 -13.32 21.48 -1.44
N ALA A 215 -12.63 21.16 -2.54
CA ALA A 215 -12.97 20.00 -3.37
C ALA A 215 -12.86 18.68 -2.59
N THR A 216 -11.81 18.51 -1.78
CA THR A 216 -11.63 17.32 -0.93
C THR A 216 -12.74 17.18 0.11
N LEU A 217 -13.05 18.26 0.83
CA LEU A 217 -14.14 18.24 1.82
C LEU A 217 -15.51 17.99 1.17
N THR A 218 -15.74 18.61 0.01
CA THR A 218 -16.98 18.42 -0.78
C THR A 218 -17.15 16.97 -1.22
N ALA A 219 -16.09 16.36 -1.76
CA ALA A 219 -16.11 14.97 -2.21
C ALA A 219 -16.38 14.01 -1.03
N ALA A 220 -15.68 14.18 0.08
CA ALA A 220 -15.84 13.33 1.25
C ALA A 220 -17.22 13.47 1.91
N LEU A 221 -17.80 14.69 1.95
CA LEU A 221 -19.17 14.88 2.43
C LEU A 221 -20.20 14.26 1.47
N ALA A 222 -19.99 14.43 0.16
CA ALA A 222 -20.86 13.84 -0.85
C ALA A 222 -20.87 12.31 -0.74
N GLU A 223 -19.72 11.68 -0.55
CA GLU A 223 -19.59 10.23 -0.31
C GLU A 223 -20.36 9.80 0.95
N GLU A 224 -20.25 10.55 2.05
CA GLU A 224 -21.01 10.26 3.27
C GLU A 224 -22.52 10.37 3.06
N CYS A 225 -22.99 11.42 2.37
CA CYS A 225 -24.41 11.58 2.03
C CYS A 225 -24.91 10.44 1.13
N ALA A 226 -24.15 10.08 0.10
CA ALA A 226 -24.48 8.97 -0.80
C ALA A 226 -24.55 7.63 -0.06
N PHE A 227 -23.57 7.36 0.80
CA PHE A 227 -23.52 6.14 1.60
C PHE A 227 -24.76 6.02 2.49
N GLN A 228 -25.08 7.06 3.27
CA GLN A 228 -26.25 7.03 4.15
C GLN A 228 -27.57 6.95 3.36
N HIS A 229 -27.68 7.65 2.23
CA HIS A 229 -28.85 7.59 1.35
C HIS A 229 -29.07 6.16 0.81
N GLN A 230 -28.01 5.48 0.37
CA GLN A 230 -28.09 4.09 -0.08
C GLN A 230 -28.54 3.15 1.05
N GLN A 231 -28.00 3.32 2.25
CA GLN A 231 -28.39 2.52 3.42
C GLN A 231 -29.86 2.75 3.80
N LEU A 232 -30.33 4.00 3.82
CA LEU A 232 -31.74 4.31 4.06
C LEU A 232 -32.65 3.75 2.96
N THR A 233 -32.24 3.81 1.70
CA THR A 233 -33.00 3.24 0.58
C THR A 233 -33.25 1.75 0.79
N ALA A 234 -32.22 0.99 1.17
CA ALA A 234 -32.34 -0.43 1.46
C ALA A 234 -33.24 -0.71 2.69
N LEU A 235 -33.12 0.10 3.75
CA LEU A 235 -33.95 -0.03 4.95
C LEU A 235 -35.44 0.23 4.66
N LEU A 236 -35.73 1.29 3.89
CA LEU A 236 -37.10 1.70 3.54
C LEU A 236 -37.76 0.75 2.53
N ALA A 237 -36.97 0.08 1.69
CA ALA A 237 -37.46 -0.95 0.78
C ALA A 237 -37.74 -2.30 1.47
N GLY A 238 -37.25 -2.51 2.70
CA GLY A 238 -37.35 -3.79 3.40
C GLY A 238 -37.81 -3.63 4.85
N PRO A 239 -36.93 -3.91 5.84
CA PRO A 239 -37.31 -4.17 7.23
C PRO A 239 -37.88 -2.96 7.97
N ALA A 240 -37.69 -1.75 7.45
CA ALA A 240 -38.09 -0.50 8.09
C ALA A 240 -39.10 0.30 7.26
N ARG A 241 -39.88 -0.36 6.38
CA ARG A 241 -40.84 0.30 5.49
C ARG A 241 -41.86 1.18 6.26
N GLU A 242 -42.23 0.78 7.47
CA GLU A 242 -43.13 1.53 8.35
C GLU A 242 -42.54 2.88 8.83
N LEU A 243 -41.21 3.04 8.78
CA LEU A 243 -40.52 4.29 9.10
C LEU A 243 -40.47 5.29 7.94
N SER A 244 -40.98 4.92 6.76
CA SER A 244 -40.92 5.76 5.56
C SER A 244 -41.40 7.18 5.83
N THR A 245 -42.55 7.37 6.47
CA THR A 245 -43.08 8.73 6.74
C THR A 245 -42.17 9.59 7.63
N VAL A 246 -41.37 8.97 8.51
CA VAL A 246 -40.48 9.67 9.44
C VAL A 246 -39.10 9.92 8.83
N LEU A 247 -38.58 8.95 8.06
CA LEU A 247 -37.24 8.98 7.49
C LEU A 247 -37.19 9.56 6.07
N GLN A 248 -38.32 9.63 5.36
CA GLN A 248 -38.39 10.17 3.99
C GLN A 248 -37.77 11.58 3.87
N PRO A 249 -38.03 12.54 4.79
CA PRO A 249 -37.39 13.85 4.69
C PRO A 249 -35.87 13.79 4.81
N TYR A 250 -35.34 12.86 5.62
CA TYR A 250 -33.90 12.68 5.78
C TYR A 250 -33.29 12.01 4.55
N HIS A 251 -33.97 11.00 4.01
CA HIS A 251 -33.61 10.33 2.76
C HIS A 251 -33.54 11.33 1.59
N GLU A 252 -34.57 12.16 1.41
CA GLU A 252 -34.62 13.18 0.37
C GLU A 252 -33.54 14.25 0.56
N SER A 253 -33.30 14.69 1.80
CA SER A 253 -32.25 15.68 2.10
C SER A 253 -30.85 15.13 1.76
N LEU A 254 -30.57 13.87 2.07
CA LEU A 254 -29.28 13.24 1.72
C LEU A 254 -29.05 13.16 0.20
N ALA A 255 -30.09 12.84 -0.56
CA ALA A 255 -30.04 12.83 -2.02
C ALA A 255 -29.78 14.24 -2.59
N ASP A 256 -30.50 15.23 -2.08
CA ASP A 256 -30.38 16.61 -2.51
C ASP A 256 -29.02 17.24 -2.13
N TRP A 257 -28.54 17.03 -0.90
CA TRP A 257 -27.20 17.44 -0.47
C TRP A 257 -26.12 16.83 -1.37
N ASN A 258 -26.18 15.53 -1.64
CA ASN A 258 -25.23 14.87 -2.54
C ASN A 258 -25.26 15.46 -3.96
N ALA A 259 -26.46 15.68 -4.52
CA ALA A 259 -26.61 16.26 -5.85
C ALA A 259 -25.99 17.67 -5.94
N ARG A 260 -26.21 18.51 -4.92
CA ARG A 260 -25.64 19.86 -4.88
C ARG A 260 -24.12 19.87 -4.75
N LEU A 261 -23.57 18.96 -3.92
CA LEU A 261 -22.12 18.84 -3.74
C LEU A 261 -21.41 18.32 -5.01
N THR A 262 -22.08 17.50 -5.82
CA THR A 262 -21.48 16.88 -7.02
C THR A 262 -21.63 17.71 -8.30
N GLN A 263 -22.71 18.47 -8.47
CA GLN A 263 -22.97 19.21 -9.72
C GLN A 263 -22.11 20.48 -9.88
N LYS A 264 -21.85 21.22 -8.80
CA LYS A 264 -21.03 22.43 -8.79
C LYS A 264 -20.23 22.50 -7.49
N PRO A 265 -19.08 21.79 -7.40
CA PRO A 265 -18.24 21.85 -6.22
C PRO A 265 -17.66 23.26 -6.08
N GLN A 266 -18.33 24.08 -5.27
CA GLN A 266 -17.96 25.44 -4.93
C GLN A 266 -18.10 25.61 -3.42
N GLU A 267 -17.24 26.46 -2.84
CA GLU A 267 -17.23 26.71 -1.40
C GLU A 267 -18.61 27.16 -0.88
N ALA A 268 -19.32 28.00 -1.63
CA ALA A 268 -20.67 28.42 -1.28
C ALA A 268 -21.67 27.25 -1.19
N ALA A 269 -21.57 26.26 -2.08
CA ALA A 269 -22.44 25.08 -2.07
C ALA A 269 -22.12 24.17 -0.88
N LEU A 270 -20.83 23.95 -0.59
CA LEU A 270 -20.38 23.20 0.58
C LEU A 270 -20.92 23.84 1.88
N LEU A 271 -20.71 25.15 2.06
CA LEU A 271 -21.12 25.84 3.27
C LEU A 271 -22.65 25.84 3.46
N ALA A 272 -23.42 26.03 2.38
CA ALA A 272 -24.87 25.97 2.44
C ALA A 272 -25.39 24.58 2.87
N VAL A 273 -24.79 23.50 2.35
CA VAL A 273 -25.15 22.14 2.76
C VAL A 273 -24.80 21.88 4.22
N LEU A 274 -23.64 22.36 4.70
CA LEU A 274 -23.25 22.21 6.10
C LEU A 274 -24.22 22.94 7.05
N ASP A 275 -24.66 24.15 6.69
CA ASP A 275 -25.68 24.91 7.45
C ASP A 275 -27.01 24.14 7.53
N GLU A 276 -27.43 23.51 6.43
CA GLU A 276 -28.65 22.70 6.42
C GLU A 276 -28.53 21.41 7.22
N ILE A 277 -27.38 20.73 7.15
CA ILE A 277 -27.10 19.52 7.94
C ILE A 277 -27.18 19.84 9.44
N ASP A 278 -26.59 20.96 9.87
CA ASP A 278 -26.63 21.38 11.28
C ASP A 278 -28.05 21.75 11.72
N ALA A 279 -28.80 22.44 10.85
CA ALA A 279 -30.19 22.79 11.11
C ALA A 279 -31.16 21.59 11.06
N PHE A 280 -30.79 20.50 10.38
CA PHE A 280 -31.68 19.37 10.13
C PHE A 280 -32.08 18.65 11.41
N LYS A 281 -33.38 18.40 11.56
CA LYS A 281 -33.94 17.68 12.71
C LYS A 281 -34.88 16.59 12.25
N LEU A 282 -34.57 15.35 12.62
CA LEU A 282 -35.49 14.24 12.46
C LEU A 282 -36.70 14.42 13.40
N ARG A 283 -37.92 14.28 12.87
CA ARG A 283 -39.14 14.37 13.67
C ARG A 283 -39.19 13.22 14.68
N LYS A 284 -39.62 13.52 15.91
CA LYS A 284 -39.85 12.47 16.92
C LYS A 284 -41.04 11.62 16.48
N PRO A 285 -40.86 10.29 16.30
CA PRO A 285 -41.98 9.44 15.97
C PRO A 285 -42.98 9.35 17.13
N ARG A 286 -44.28 9.25 16.80
CA ARG A 286 -45.36 8.96 17.76
C ARG A 286 -46.07 7.68 17.33
N GLY A 287 -46.35 6.79 18.28
CA GLY A 287 -47.11 5.57 18.03
C GLY A 287 -46.38 4.48 17.23
N LEU A 288 -45.04 4.47 17.24
CA LEU A 288 -44.25 3.41 16.60
C LEU A 288 -44.11 2.17 17.50
N PRO A 289 -43.98 0.97 16.91
CA PRO A 289 -43.53 -0.24 17.62
C PRO A 289 -42.16 -0.02 18.31
N PRO A 290 -41.86 -0.73 19.41
CA PRO A 290 -40.61 -0.58 20.15
C PRO A 290 -39.34 -0.74 19.27
N ASP A 291 -39.32 -1.74 18.39
CA ASP A 291 -38.17 -2.02 17.52
C ASP A 291 -37.96 -0.91 16.47
N ALA A 292 -39.06 -0.40 15.90
CA ALA A 292 -39.05 0.71 14.94
C ALA A 292 -38.61 2.02 15.60
N ALA A 293 -39.07 2.27 16.83
CA ALA A 293 -38.66 3.42 17.62
C ALA A 293 -37.16 3.35 17.99
N ALA A 294 -36.65 2.17 18.34
CA ALA A 294 -35.23 1.95 18.61
C ALA A 294 -34.38 2.20 17.37
N LEU A 295 -34.75 1.63 16.21
CA LEU A 295 -34.04 1.84 14.94
C LEU A 295 -34.03 3.33 14.53
N CYS A 296 -35.17 4.01 14.65
CA CYS A 296 -35.26 5.45 14.38
C CYS A 296 -34.35 6.27 15.32
N GLY A 297 -34.30 5.92 16.60
CA GLY A 297 -33.39 6.53 17.58
C GLY A 297 -31.91 6.29 17.26
N ASP A 298 -31.57 5.09 16.78
CA ASP A 298 -30.22 4.75 16.32
C ASP A 298 -29.82 5.54 15.07
N ILE A 299 -30.70 5.68 14.07
CA ILE A 299 -30.44 6.52 12.89
C ILE A 299 -30.25 7.98 13.31
N GLN A 300 -31.13 8.51 14.17
CA GLN A 300 -31.01 9.88 14.66
C GLN A 300 -29.69 10.13 15.40
N THR A 301 -29.26 9.18 16.23
CA THR A 301 -28.09 9.36 17.09
C THR A 301 -26.79 9.03 16.40
N ARG A 302 -26.70 7.87 15.76
CA ARG A 302 -25.45 7.37 15.16
C ARG A 302 -25.20 7.98 13.80
N TRP A 303 -26.22 8.11 12.96
CA TRP A 303 -26.04 8.52 11.56
C TRP A 303 -26.10 10.04 11.44
N LEU A 304 -27.21 10.65 11.87
CA LEU A 304 -27.38 12.10 11.78
C LEU A 304 -26.47 12.85 12.75
N LYS A 305 -26.57 12.59 14.06
CA LYS A 305 -25.79 13.37 15.05
C LYS A 305 -24.30 13.07 15.04
N ARG A 306 -23.91 11.79 15.14
CA ARG A 306 -22.50 11.42 15.32
C ARG A 306 -21.70 11.38 14.03
N ARG A 307 -22.23 10.84 12.93
CA ARG A 307 -21.50 10.75 11.65
C ARG A 307 -21.65 11.98 10.77
N LEU A 308 -22.82 12.63 10.78
CA LEU A 308 -23.04 13.81 9.96
C LEU A 308 -22.73 15.09 10.74
N GLN A 309 -23.58 15.51 11.68
CA GLN A 309 -23.46 16.81 12.35
C GLN A 309 -22.15 16.99 13.13
N ALA A 310 -21.72 16.01 13.92
CA ALA A 310 -20.52 16.12 14.73
C ALA A 310 -19.21 16.08 13.92
N CYS A 311 -19.18 15.35 12.79
CA CYS A 311 -17.99 15.26 11.94
C CYS A 311 -17.93 16.37 10.88
N TRP A 312 -19.06 16.98 10.55
CA TRP A 312 -19.21 17.97 9.48
C TRP A 312 -19.74 19.29 10.02
N ALA A 313 -19.17 19.77 11.13
CA ALA A 313 -19.49 21.07 11.67
C ALA A 313 -18.95 22.17 10.76
N ARG A 314 -19.79 23.16 10.43
CA ARG A 314 -19.42 24.28 9.53
C ARG A 314 -18.16 25.01 9.99
N ASP A 315 -18.07 25.36 11.27
CA ASP A 315 -16.92 26.11 11.80
C ASP A 315 -15.61 25.33 11.67
N GLU A 316 -15.65 24.00 11.75
CA GLU A 316 -14.48 23.16 11.54
C GLU A 316 -14.10 23.12 10.05
N ALA A 317 -15.08 22.98 9.15
CA ALA A 317 -14.82 23.04 7.71
C ALA A 317 -14.19 24.38 7.31
N VAL A 318 -14.72 25.50 7.79
CA VAL A 318 -14.15 26.85 7.54
C VAL A 318 -12.72 26.95 8.08
N ARG A 319 -12.48 26.48 9.32
CA ARG A 319 -11.10 26.42 9.86
C ARG A 319 -10.15 25.63 8.98
N LEU A 320 -10.58 24.48 8.44
CA LEU A 320 -9.75 23.66 7.56
C LEU A 320 -9.46 24.39 6.23
N LEU A 321 -10.44 25.07 5.65
CA LEU A 321 -10.25 25.87 4.44
C LEU A 321 -9.29 27.04 4.66
N ASP A 322 -9.44 27.77 5.77
CA ASP A 322 -8.59 28.91 6.10
C ASP A 322 -7.14 28.49 6.41
N THR A 323 -6.96 27.30 6.99
CA THR A 323 -5.63 26.79 7.34
C THR A 323 -4.96 25.99 6.23
N ALA A 324 -5.65 25.70 5.12
CA ALA A 324 -5.13 24.89 4.02
C ALA A 324 -3.79 25.41 3.45
N PRO A 325 -3.58 26.72 3.20
CA PRO A 325 -2.29 27.21 2.72
C PRO A 325 -1.16 27.01 3.72
N ALA A 326 -1.43 27.26 5.01
CA ALA A 326 -0.45 27.05 6.07
C ALA A 326 -0.13 25.56 6.27
N ALA A 327 -1.11 24.68 6.08
CA ALA A 327 -0.91 23.24 6.11
C ALA A 327 -0.04 22.77 4.94
N ALA A 328 -0.29 23.26 3.72
CA ALA A 328 0.52 22.93 2.54
C ALA A 328 2.00 23.29 2.74
N ALA A 329 2.29 24.48 3.28
CA ALA A 329 3.67 24.89 3.59
C ALA A 329 4.38 23.96 4.60
N LEU A 330 3.64 23.44 5.59
CA LEU A 330 4.17 22.43 6.50
C LEU A 330 4.44 21.11 5.78
N VAL A 331 3.55 20.69 4.89
CA VAL A 331 3.76 19.46 4.11
C VAL A 331 4.99 19.61 3.20
N SER A 332 5.16 20.73 2.51
CA SER A 332 6.38 21.01 1.72
C SER A 332 7.64 20.92 2.58
N THR A 333 7.62 21.52 3.78
CA THR A 333 8.73 21.42 4.75
C THR A 333 9.01 19.96 5.12
N LEU A 334 7.97 19.14 5.34
CA LEU A 334 8.12 17.72 5.67
C LEU A 334 8.72 16.92 4.50
N LEU A 335 8.27 17.16 3.26
CA LEU A 335 8.79 16.51 2.06
C LEU A 335 10.28 16.81 1.86
N ASP A 336 10.70 18.05 2.12
CA ASP A 336 12.09 18.46 1.96
C ASP A 336 12.99 17.93 3.09
N LEU A 337 12.47 17.87 4.32
CA LEU A 337 13.15 17.19 5.44
C LEU A 337 13.33 15.70 5.19
N GLU A 338 12.31 15.02 4.65
CA GLU A 338 12.41 13.61 4.27
C GLU A 338 13.41 13.40 3.15
N GLN A 339 13.43 14.26 2.14
CA GLN A 339 14.42 14.18 1.07
C GLN A 339 15.85 14.29 1.61
N ARG A 340 16.09 15.22 2.54
CA ARG A 340 17.39 15.37 3.22
C ARG A 340 17.74 14.13 4.04
N PHE A 341 16.78 13.63 4.82
CA PHE A 341 16.92 12.40 5.60
C PHE A 341 17.31 11.20 4.72
N HIS A 342 16.54 10.97 3.65
CA HIS A 342 16.76 9.86 2.72
C HIS A 342 18.10 9.99 2.00
N THR A 343 18.46 11.17 1.53
CA THR A 343 19.75 11.41 0.85
C THR A 343 20.90 11.02 1.78
N ARG A 344 20.86 11.48 3.03
CA ARG A 344 21.89 11.16 4.03
C ARG A 344 21.93 9.66 4.36
N LEU A 345 20.77 9.02 4.50
CA LEU A 345 20.67 7.59 4.74
C LEU A 345 21.27 6.77 3.60
N SER A 346 20.94 7.12 2.35
CA SER A 346 21.46 6.47 1.14
C SER A 346 22.96 6.69 0.96
N GLU A 347 23.49 7.86 1.30
CA GLU A 347 24.94 8.12 1.30
C GLU A 347 25.68 7.19 2.25
N ILE A 348 25.20 7.05 3.49
CA ILE A 348 25.84 6.18 4.49
C ILE A 348 25.80 4.72 4.03
N LYS A 349 24.62 4.24 3.62
CA LYS A 349 24.43 2.89 3.05
C LYS A 349 25.40 2.59 1.91
N ARG A 350 25.50 3.51 0.94
CA ARG A 350 26.41 3.38 -0.20
C ARG A 350 27.88 3.38 0.23
N SER A 351 28.26 4.26 1.15
CA SER A 351 29.65 4.34 1.63
C SER A 351 30.12 3.11 2.40
N GLN A 352 29.18 2.41 3.04
CA GLN A 352 29.44 1.19 3.82
C GLN A 352 29.20 -0.10 3.02
N ALA A 353 28.74 0.01 1.76
CA ALA A 353 28.23 -1.12 0.98
C ALA A 353 27.20 -1.96 1.75
N THR A 354 26.29 -1.29 2.47
CA THR A 354 25.22 -1.92 3.26
C THR A 354 23.86 -1.48 2.74
N TYR A 355 22.94 -2.43 2.58
CA TYR A 355 21.62 -2.16 1.99
C TYR A 355 20.52 -2.94 2.68
N GLU A 356 19.31 -2.38 2.69
CA GLU A 356 18.11 -3.09 3.12
C GLU A 356 17.46 -3.79 1.92
N PHE A 357 16.48 -4.67 2.18
CA PHE A 357 15.73 -5.32 1.11
C PHE A 357 15.04 -4.31 0.18
N GLY A 358 14.48 -3.22 0.71
CA GLY A 358 13.87 -2.18 -0.11
C GLY A 358 14.82 -1.55 -1.13
N ASP A 359 16.08 -1.29 -0.73
CA ASP A 359 17.10 -0.74 -1.61
C ASP A 359 17.45 -1.73 -2.75
N VAL A 360 17.67 -3.00 -2.40
CA VAL A 360 18.04 -4.06 -3.35
C VAL A 360 16.89 -4.41 -4.28
N LEU A 361 15.65 -4.44 -3.77
CA LEU A 361 14.45 -4.60 -4.58
C LEU A 361 14.35 -3.47 -5.60
N ARG A 362 14.62 -2.23 -5.19
CA ARG A 362 14.57 -1.08 -6.07
C ARG A 362 15.60 -1.17 -7.19
N MET A 363 16.85 -1.45 -6.84
CA MET A 363 17.92 -1.64 -7.82
C MET A 363 17.58 -2.77 -8.81
N ALA A 364 17.02 -3.88 -8.32
CA ALA A 364 16.59 -4.97 -9.18
C ALA A 364 15.44 -4.55 -10.12
N LEU A 365 14.47 -3.76 -9.64
CA LEU A 365 13.41 -3.21 -10.49
C LEU A 365 13.96 -2.27 -11.56
N ASP A 366 14.89 -1.37 -11.20
CA ASP A 366 15.49 -0.44 -12.16
C ASP A 366 16.31 -1.17 -13.24
N LEU A 367 16.97 -2.29 -12.88
CA LEU A 367 17.66 -3.17 -13.84
C LEU A 367 16.71 -3.96 -14.75
N LEU A 368 15.51 -4.30 -14.27
CA LEU A 368 14.52 -5.08 -15.02
C LEU A 368 13.53 -4.22 -15.81
N ALA A 369 13.43 -2.93 -15.46
CA ALA A 369 12.56 -2.00 -16.15
C ALA A 369 13.00 -1.87 -17.62
N PRO A 370 12.06 -1.77 -18.57
CA PRO A 370 12.42 -1.47 -19.95
C PRO A 370 13.24 -0.16 -19.96
N PRO A 371 14.30 -0.07 -20.79
CA PRO A 371 15.06 1.17 -20.89
C PRO A 371 14.09 2.31 -21.18
N ALA A 372 14.19 3.39 -20.39
CA ALA A 372 13.36 4.57 -20.60
C ALA A 372 13.42 4.93 -22.09
N ALA A 373 12.25 5.00 -22.74
CA ALA A 373 12.18 5.42 -24.13
C ALA A 373 12.86 6.79 -24.22
N THR A 374 13.97 6.83 -24.94
CA THR A 374 14.84 8.00 -25.10
C THR A 374 14.27 8.97 -26.10
#